data_AF-Q6AMV0-F1
#
_entry.id   AF-Q6AMV0-F1
#
_cell.length_a   1.000
_cell.length_b   1.000
_cell.length_c   1.000
_cell.angle_alpha   90.00
_cell.angle_beta   90.00
_cell.angle_gamma   90.00
#
_symmetry.space_group_name_H-M   'P 1'
#
loop_
_entity.id
_entity.type
_entity.pdbx_description
1 polymer ?
#
loop_
_entity_poly.entity_id
_entity_poly.type
_entity_poly.pdbx_seq_one_letter_code
_entity_poly.pdbx_strand_id
1 'polypeptide(L)'
;MENTMISKWFLRIQNTTPISRRHKLAGVVTVEGVPASRLVVVFDRGTLTRVSSVQSSRIDGKWEISGLKEYPEKSLIVIAIDPTGGTHNAKIADFVSQIGPPAPPVEETVTE
;
A
#
# COMPACT_ATOMS: atom_id res chain seq x y z
N MET A 1 7.63 45.68 -41.23
CA MET A 1 7.46 45.95 -39.78
C MET A 1 6.65 44.81 -39.19
N GLU A 2 6.91 44.49 -37.93
CA GLU A 2 7.08 43.15 -37.37
C GLU A 2 5.91 42.16 -37.44
N ASN A 3 6.29 40.89 -37.64
CA ASN A 3 5.43 39.71 -37.58
C ASN A 3 4.98 39.45 -36.14
N THR A 4 3.67 39.42 -35.92
CA THR A 4 3.02 39.00 -34.68
C THR A 4 3.32 37.52 -34.40
N MET A 5 4.13 37.23 -33.39
CA MET A 5 4.33 35.86 -32.92
C MET A 5 3.11 35.38 -32.13
N ILE A 6 2.38 34.43 -32.69
CA ILE A 6 1.34 33.66 -32.01
C ILE A 6 2.03 32.63 -31.11
N SER A 7 2.05 32.89 -29.80
CA SER A 7 2.53 31.93 -28.80
C SER A 7 1.55 30.76 -28.69
N LYS A 8 1.84 29.66 -29.38
CA LYS A 8 1.15 28.38 -29.20
C LYS A 8 1.45 27.81 -27.81
N TRP A 9 0.45 27.80 -26.95
CA TRP A 9 0.46 27.03 -25.70
C TRP A 9 0.31 25.54 -26.05
N PHE A 10 1.42 24.80 -26.00
CA PHE A 10 1.37 23.34 -26.10
C PHE A 10 1.14 22.75 -24.71
N LEU A 11 0.02 22.06 -24.53
CA LEU A 11 -0.22 21.20 -23.39
C LEU A 11 0.75 20.01 -23.47
N ARG A 12 1.82 20.01 -22.67
CA ARG A 12 2.65 18.82 -22.46
C ARG A 12 1.89 17.85 -21.57
N ILE A 13 1.23 16.86 -22.17
CA ILE A 13 0.78 15.68 -21.43
C ILE A 13 2.03 14.85 -21.15
N GLN A 14 2.56 14.94 -19.93
CA GLN A 14 3.61 14.02 -19.50
C GLN A 14 3.01 12.62 -19.47
N ASN A 15 3.69 11.67 -20.12
CA ASN A 15 3.32 10.27 -20.14
C ASN A 15 3.65 9.63 -18.79
N THR A 16 3.00 10.10 -17.72
CA THR A 16 3.08 9.47 -16.40
C THR A 16 2.35 8.14 -16.50
N THR A 17 3.08 7.04 -16.31
CA THR A 17 2.49 5.71 -16.13
C THR A 17 1.35 5.82 -15.10
N PRO A 18 0.14 5.33 -15.40
CA PRO A 18 -0.96 5.39 -14.45
C PRO A 18 -0.49 4.74 -13.14
N ILE A 19 -0.46 5.52 -12.05
CA ILE A 19 -0.11 4.98 -10.73
C ILE A 19 -1.27 4.09 -10.30
N SER A 20 -1.13 2.78 -10.47
CA SER A 20 -2.10 1.79 -10.00
C SER A 20 -2.17 1.80 -8.48
N ARG A 21 -3.08 2.58 -7.90
CA ARG A 21 -3.37 2.60 -6.45
C ARG A 21 -4.27 1.44 -6.01
N ARG A 22 -4.17 0.29 -6.66
CA ARG A 22 -5.05 -0.88 -6.46
C ARG A 22 -4.44 -1.94 -5.55
N HIS A 23 -3.29 -1.66 -4.94
CA HIS A 23 -2.58 -2.62 -4.12
C HIS A 23 -2.88 -2.41 -2.64
N LYS A 24 -2.81 -3.50 -1.88
CA LYS A 24 -2.89 -3.48 -0.43
C LYS A 24 -1.79 -4.32 0.20
N LEU A 25 -1.42 -3.94 1.41
CA LEU A 25 -0.63 -4.74 2.34
C LEU A 25 -1.47 -4.99 3.58
N ALA A 26 -1.43 -6.21 4.08
CA ALA A 26 -2.11 -6.58 5.30
C ALA A 26 -1.31 -7.62 6.06
N GLY A 27 -1.57 -7.71 7.35
CA GLY A 27 -0.93 -8.70 8.21
C GLY A 27 -1.50 -8.68 9.61
N VAL A 28 -0.83 -9.42 10.49
CA VAL A 28 -1.17 -9.49 11.91
C VAL A 28 0.09 -9.21 12.71
N VAL A 29 -0.01 -8.34 13.70
CA VAL A 29 1.04 -8.10 14.68
C VAL A 29 0.76 -8.93 15.92
N THR A 30 1.77 -9.71 16.32
CA THR A 30 1.74 -10.49 17.57
C THR A 30 2.97 -10.19 18.43
N VAL A 31 2.78 -10.22 19.74
CA VAL A 31 3.84 -10.18 20.75
C VAL A 31 3.67 -11.44 21.59
N GLU A 32 4.71 -12.28 21.63
CA GLU A 32 4.67 -13.59 22.31
C GLU A 32 3.49 -14.48 21.88
N GLY A 33 3.09 -14.39 20.60
CA GLY A 33 1.97 -15.14 20.04
C GLY A 33 0.59 -14.54 20.33
N VAL A 34 0.50 -13.48 21.14
CA VAL A 34 -0.75 -12.78 21.44
C VAL A 34 -0.92 -11.58 20.49
N PRO A 35 -2.12 -11.35 19.92
CA PRO A 35 -2.37 -10.17 19.10
C PRO A 35 -2.08 -8.87 19.86
N ALA A 36 -1.41 -7.93 19.19
CA ALA A 36 -0.98 -6.70 19.82
C ALA A 36 -1.23 -5.48 18.92
N SER A 37 -1.58 -4.35 19.55
CA SER A 37 -1.65 -3.05 18.87
C SER A 37 -0.25 -2.43 18.80
N ARG A 38 0.27 -2.25 17.59
CA ARG A 38 1.58 -1.62 17.32
C ARG A 38 1.46 -0.71 16.11
N LEU A 39 2.33 0.30 16.07
CA LEU A 39 2.45 1.16 14.90
C LEU A 39 3.17 0.36 13.80
N VAL A 40 2.47 0.06 12.71
CA VAL A 40 3.06 -0.54 11.52
C VAL A 40 3.47 0.57 10.58
N VAL A 41 4.73 0.54 10.13
CA VAL A 41 5.30 1.49 9.19
C VAL A 41 5.87 0.73 8.00
N VAL A 42 5.53 1.20 6.81
CA VAL A 42 6.01 0.65 5.54
C VAL A 42 7.00 1.62 4.92
N PHE A 43 8.14 1.11 4.53
CA PHE A 43 9.21 1.85 3.85
C PHE A 43 9.49 1.25 2.49
N ASP A 44 9.89 2.10 1.56
CA ASP A 44 10.55 1.67 0.33
C ASP A 44 11.98 1.20 0.68
N ARG A 45 12.32 -0.04 0.32
CA ARG A 45 13.58 -0.68 0.71
C ARG A 45 14.81 -0.01 0.12
N GLY A 46 14.69 0.53 -1.10
CA GLY A 46 15.83 1.12 -1.81
C GLY A 46 16.15 2.53 -1.29
N THR A 47 15.11 3.30 -0.98
CA THR A 47 15.24 4.71 -0.57
C THR A 47 15.09 4.94 0.93
N LEU A 48 14.61 3.94 1.68
CA LEU A 48 14.20 4.03 3.08
C LEU A 48 13.17 5.14 3.35
N THR A 49 12.47 5.59 2.30
CA THR A 49 11.41 6.59 2.44
C THR A 49 10.16 5.94 3.00
N ARG A 50 9.49 6.63 3.93
CA ARG A 50 8.22 6.17 4.49
C ARG A 50 7.15 6.20 3.40
N VAL A 51 6.54 5.05 3.12
CA VAL A 51 5.43 4.90 2.19
C VAL A 51 4.11 5.17 2.89
N SER A 52 3.87 4.52 4.03
CA SER A 52 2.63 4.66 4.81
C SER A 52 2.82 4.13 6.23
N SER A 53 1.85 4.39 7.10
CA SER A 53 1.81 3.84 8.46
C SER A 53 0.37 3.66 8.94
N VAL A 54 0.13 2.63 9.74
CA VAL A 54 -1.18 2.32 10.32
C VAL A 54 -1.00 1.71 11.71
N GLN A 55 -1.94 1.97 12.61
CA GLN A 55 -1.97 1.27 13.90
C GLN A 55 -2.69 -0.07 13.74
N SER A 56 -2.07 -1.17 14.19
CA SER A 56 -2.77 -2.46 14.22
C SER A 56 -3.86 -2.49 15.30
N SER A 57 -4.90 -3.27 15.03
CA SER A 57 -6.04 -3.47 15.91
C SER A 57 -5.61 -4.01 17.27
N ARG A 58 -6.24 -3.49 18.33
CA ARG A 58 -6.01 -3.93 19.71
C ARG A 58 -6.60 -5.31 20.00
N ILE A 59 -7.63 -5.71 19.27
CA ILE A 59 -8.40 -6.93 19.55
C ILE A 59 -7.73 -8.14 18.89
N ASP A 60 -7.39 -8.01 17.61
CA ASP A 60 -6.93 -9.12 16.78
C ASP A 60 -5.59 -8.87 16.08
N GLY A 61 -4.92 -7.74 16.38
CA GLY A 61 -3.58 -7.44 15.87
C GLY A 61 -3.54 -7.17 14.36
N LYS A 62 -4.69 -7.19 13.68
CA LYS A 62 -4.78 -7.00 12.23
C LYS A 62 -4.45 -5.58 11.84
N TRP A 63 -3.85 -5.43 10.67
CA TRP A 63 -3.60 -4.14 10.04
C TRP A 63 -3.77 -4.27 8.52
N GLU A 64 -4.16 -3.17 7.89
CA GLU A 64 -4.26 -3.07 6.43
C GLU A 64 -3.84 -1.66 5.98
N ILE A 65 -3.09 -1.58 4.89
CA ILE A 65 -2.79 -0.37 4.14
C ILE A 65 -3.25 -0.60 2.71
N SER A 66 -4.27 0.12 2.28
CA SER A 66 -4.81 0.08 0.92
C SER A 66 -4.41 1.32 0.12
N GLY A 67 -4.70 1.34 -1.18
CA GLY A 67 -4.40 2.49 -2.03
C GLY A 67 -2.92 2.61 -2.42
N LEU A 68 -2.13 1.55 -2.23
CA LEU A 68 -0.71 1.55 -2.55
C LEU A 68 -0.51 1.51 -4.06
N LYS A 69 0.50 2.25 -4.52
CA LYS A 69 1.03 2.07 -5.88
C LYS A 69 1.59 0.65 -6.02
N GLU A 70 1.78 0.21 -7.25
CA GLU A 70 2.52 -1.00 -7.53
C GLU A 70 4.00 -0.84 -7.11
N TYR A 71 4.53 -1.89 -6.49
CA TYR A 71 5.91 -1.98 -6.03
C TYR A 71 6.50 -3.30 -6.55
N PRO A 72 7.75 -3.32 -7.02
CA PRO A 72 8.43 -4.57 -7.35
C PRO A 72 8.47 -5.52 -6.16
N GLU A 73 8.55 -6.83 -6.42
CA GLU A 73 8.65 -7.82 -5.36
C GLU A 73 9.82 -7.51 -4.41
N LYS A 74 9.61 -7.67 -3.09
CA LYS A 74 10.62 -7.44 -2.04
C LYS A 74 11.19 -6.01 -1.97
N SER A 75 10.55 -5.02 -2.61
CA SER A 75 10.95 -3.61 -2.56
C SER A 75 10.37 -2.83 -1.38
N LEU A 76 9.55 -3.46 -0.54
CA LEU A 76 9.00 -2.85 0.66
C LEU A 76 9.55 -3.51 1.92
N ILE A 77 9.75 -2.71 2.96
CA ILE A 77 10.06 -3.15 4.32
C ILE A 77 8.88 -2.78 5.19
N VAL A 78 8.34 -3.74 5.94
CA VAL A 78 7.28 -3.52 6.93
C VAL A 78 7.89 -3.66 8.31
N ILE A 79 7.64 -2.70 9.20
CA ILE A 79 8.17 -2.69 10.57
C ILE A 79 7.02 -2.40 11.53
N ALA A 80 6.87 -3.22 12.57
CA ALA A 80 5.97 -2.96 13.68
C ALA A 80 6.78 -2.40 14.86
N ILE A 81 6.46 -1.18 15.27
CA ILE A 81 7.18 -0.45 16.32
C ILE A 81 6.43 -0.61 17.64
N ASP A 82 7.17 -0.99 18.68
CA ASP A 82 6.72 -0.97 20.07
C ASP A 82 7.20 0.32 20.77
N PRO A 83 6.29 1.27 21.05
CA PRO A 83 6.66 2.52 21.70
C PRO A 83 6.89 2.35 23.22
N THR A 84 6.57 1.19 23.81
CA THR A 84 6.63 0.99 25.26
C THR A 84 8.03 0.69 25.80
N GLY A 85 9.05 0.63 24.92
CA GLY A 85 10.44 0.42 25.33
C GLY A 85 10.74 -0.97 25.89
N GLY A 86 9.77 -1.91 25.83
CA GLY A 86 9.96 -3.29 26.22
C GLY A 86 10.75 -4.08 25.17
N THR A 87 11.59 -5.00 25.65
CA THR A 87 12.51 -5.93 24.94
C THR A 87 11.86 -6.95 24.00
N HIS A 88 10.69 -6.65 23.43
CA HIS A 88 9.85 -7.65 22.75
C HIS A 88 9.73 -7.27 21.27
N ASN A 89 10.57 -7.90 20.43
CA ASN A 89 10.49 -7.75 18.99
C ASN A 89 9.17 -8.37 18.50
N ALA A 90 8.24 -7.55 17.99
CA ALA A 90 6.99 -8.04 17.44
C ALA A 90 7.24 -8.80 16.13
N LYS A 91 6.73 -10.04 16.03
CA LYS A 91 6.82 -10.84 14.81
C LYS A 91 5.75 -10.35 13.84
N ILE A 92 6.17 -9.88 12.66
CA ILE A 92 5.27 -9.52 11.57
C ILE A 92 5.08 -10.79 10.73
N ALA A 93 3.84 -11.28 10.65
CA ALA A 93 3.46 -12.26 9.64
C ALA A 93 2.96 -11.48 8.41
N ASP A 94 3.82 -11.34 7.39
CA ASP A 94 3.48 -10.67 6.14
C ASP A 94 2.59 -11.60 5.28
N PHE A 95 1.37 -11.15 4.98
CA PHE A 95 0.55 -11.74 3.93
C PHE A 95 0.34 -10.71 2.83
N VAL A 96 1.21 -10.72 1.83
CA VAL A 96 1.09 -9.85 0.64
C VAL A 96 0.23 -10.58 -0.38
N SER A 97 -1.06 -10.20 -0.47
CA SER A 97 -1.96 -10.70 -1.51
C SER A 97 -2.36 -9.59 -2.47
N GLN A 98 -2.26 -9.86 -3.78
CA GLN A 98 -2.85 -9.03 -4.81
C GLN A 98 -4.38 -8.97 -4.60
N ILE A 99 -4.97 -7.77 -4.66
CA ILE A 99 -6.42 -7.67 -4.83
C ILE A 99 -6.69 -8.12 -6.26
N GLY A 100 -7.33 -9.28 -6.44
CA GLY A 100 -7.79 -9.71 -7.76
C GLY A 100 -8.67 -8.64 -8.41
N PRO A 101 -8.76 -8.59 -9.74
CA PRO A 101 -9.72 -7.71 -10.42
C PRO A 101 -11.12 -7.92 -9.82
N PRO A 102 -11.98 -6.87 -9.76
CA PRO A 102 -13.35 -7.06 -9.31
C PRO A 102 -13.96 -8.20 -10.11
N ALA A 103 -14.66 -9.11 -9.42
CA ALA A 103 -15.33 -10.22 -10.08
C ALA A 103 -16.16 -9.65 -11.26
N PRO A 104 -16.11 -10.28 -12.44
CA PRO A 104 -17.01 -9.89 -13.51
C PRO A 104 -18.45 -9.93 -12.97
N PRO A 105 -19.32 -8.99 -13.39
CA PRO A 105 -20.72 -9.04 -13.00
C PRO A 105 -21.27 -10.42 -13.35
N VAL A 106 -22.01 -11.02 -12.41
CA VAL A 106 -22.63 -12.32 -12.61
C VAL A 106 -23.61 -12.16 -13.78
N GLU A 107 -23.26 -12.73 -14.93
CA GLU A 107 -24.20 -12.88 -16.03
C GLU A 107 -25.19 -13.95 -15.57
N GLU A 108 -26.37 -13.52 -15.11
CA GLU A 108 -27.48 -14.44 -14.87
C GLU A 108 -27.82 -15.09 -16.22
N THR A 109 -27.32 -16.31 -16.44
CA THR A 109 -27.91 -17.21 -17.43
C THR A 109 -29.32 -17.49 -16.97
N VAL A 110 -30.27 -16.74 -17.53
CA VAL A 110 -31.67 -17.10 -17.57
C VAL A 110 -31.76 -18.35 -18.43
N THR A 111 -31.89 -19.51 -17.78
CA THR A 111 -32.22 -20.75 -18.47
C THR A 111 -33.67 -20.64 -18.94
N GLU A 112 -33.87 -20.65 -20.25
CA GLU A 112 -35.18 -20.77 -20.91
C GLU A 112 -35.75 -22.20 -20.78
#